data_AF-A0A662BN45-F1
#
_entry.id   AF-A0A662BN45-F1
#
_cell.length_a   1.000
_cell.length_b   1.000
_cell.length_c   1.000
_cell.angle_alpha   90.00
_cell.angle_beta   90.00
_cell.angle_gamma   90.00
#
_symmetry.space_group_name_H-M   'P 1'
#
loop_
_entity.id
_entity.type
_entity.pdbx_description
1 polymer ?
#
loop_
_entity_poly.entity_id
_entity_poly.type
_entity_poly.pdbx_seq_one_letter_code
_entity_poly.pdbx_strand_id
1 'polypeptide(L)'
;MKKIILIFSLFLSITITAQEYIDKPYIQDYADKYELSENLKNAELLQVRSNRNNFINIVSEGKLLQTGNEKLVKDNLYRPFEAMKIVAIDRYKEQLVYLTDVA
;
A
#
# COMPACT_ATOMS: atom_id res chain seq x y z
N MET A 1 2.73 40.50 -47.33
CA MET A 1 3.58 39.37 -46.87
C MET A 1 3.51 39.14 -45.35
N LYS A 2 3.68 40.17 -44.49
CA LYS A 2 3.61 40.04 -43.03
C LYS A 2 2.30 39.40 -42.49
N LYS A 3 1.15 39.73 -43.10
CA LYS A 3 -0.16 39.15 -42.72
C LYS A 3 -0.28 37.66 -43.03
N ILE A 4 0.40 37.16 -44.08
CA ILE A 4 0.37 35.74 -44.46
C ILE A 4 1.21 34.90 -43.50
N ILE A 5 2.36 35.43 -43.07
CA ILE A 5 3.25 34.78 -42.09
C ILE A 5 2.52 34.60 -40.74
N LEU A 6 1.76 35.61 -40.31
CA LEU A 6 1.00 35.60 -39.05
C LEU A 6 -0.12 34.56 -39.05
N ILE A 7 -0.78 34.36 -40.21
CA ILE A 7 -1.79 33.31 -40.39
C ILE A 7 -1.13 31.93 -40.36
N PHE A 8 0.02 31.77 -41.01
CA PHE A 8 0.75 30.50 -41.03
C PHE A 8 1.25 30.08 -39.64
N SER A 9 1.71 31.04 -38.82
CA SER A 9 2.09 30.75 -37.42
C SER A 9 0.91 30.34 -36.54
N LEU A 10 -0.30 30.86 -36.81
CA LEU A 10 -1.49 30.54 -36.04
C LEU A 10 -1.97 29.09 -36.30
N PHE A 11 -1.81 28.61 -37.54
CA PHE A 11 -2.12 27.22 -37.89
C PHE A 11 -1.13 26.22 -37.29
N LEU A 12 0.13 26.59 -37.08
CA LEU A 12 1.14 25.72 -36.47
C LEU A 12 0.89 25.45 -34.98
N SER A 13 0.24 26.38 -34.27
CA SER A 13 -0.11 26.22 -32.85
C SER A 13 -1.23 25.20 -32.57
N ILE A 14 -1.99 24.78 -33.58
CA ILE A 14 -3.11 23.84 -33.42
C ILE A 14 -2.64 22.38 -33.32
N THR A 15 -1.38 22.09 -33.68
CA THR A 15 -0.81 20.73 -33.65
C THR A 15 -0.12 20.37 -32.34
N ILE A 16 -0.26 21.19 -31.29
CA ILE A 16 0.27 20.84 -29.97
C ILE A 16 -0.71 19.87 -29.32
N THR A 17 -0.42 18.57 -29.44
CA THR A 17 -1.13 17.53 -28.69
C THR A 17 -0.79 17.70 -27.20
N ALA A 18 -1.78 18.02 -26.39
CA ALA A 18 -1.61 17.99 -24.93
C ALA A 18 -1.34 16.54 -24.50
N GLN A 19 -0.48 16.34 -23.50
CA GLN A 19 -0.29 15.03 -22.90
C GLN A 19 -1.59 14.62 -22.20
N GLU A 20 -2.32 13.69 -22.80
CA GLU A 20 -3.49 13.09 -22.17
C GLU A 20 -3.03 11.97 -21.22
N TYR A 21 -3.53 12.00 -19.98
CA TYR A 21 -3.38 10.90 -19.05
C TYR A 21 -4.51 9.91 -19.31
N ILE A 22 -4.15 8.70 -19.74
CA ILE A 22 -5.10 7.60 -19.94
C ILE A 22 -4.86 6.61 -18.81
N ASP A 23 -5.89 6.40 -18.00
CA ASP A 23 -5.89 5.35 -16.99
C ASP A 23 -5.65 4.00 -17.68
N LYS A 24 -4.63 3.28 -17.21
CA LYS A 24 -4.37 1.92 -17.65
C LYS A 24 -4.94 0.95 -16.63
N PRO A 25 -5.68 -0.09 -17.05
CA PRO A 25 -6.11 -1.12 -16.14
C PRO A 25 -4.89 -1.83 -15.55
N TYR A 26 -4.91 -2.03 -14.23
CA TYR A 26 -3.92 -2.86 -13.56
C TYR A 26 -4.18 -4.33 -13.88
N ILE A 27 -3.21 -5.00 -14.49
CA ILE A 27 -3.24 -6.44 -14.74
C ILE A 27 -2.44 -7.09 -13.61
N GLN A 28 -3.10 -7.91 -12.78
CA GLN A 28 -2.45 -8.65 -11.72
C GLN A 28 -1.83 -9.93 -12.28
N ASP A 29 -0.50 -10.05 -12.23
CA ASP A 29 0.22 -11.23 -12.72
C ASP A 29 -0.05 -12.47 -11.84
N TYR A 30 0.01 -12.31 -10.51
CA TYR A 30 -0.28 -13.37 -9.56
C TYR A 30 -0.75 -12.81 -8.20
N ALA A 31 -1.34 -13.68 -7.38
CA ALA A 31 -1.80 -13.37 -6.04
C ALA A 31 -1.47 -14.54 -5.10
N ASP A 32 -0.80 -14.25 -3.98
CA ASP A 32 -0.64 -15.21 -2.90
C ASP A 32 -1.82 -15.09 -1.93
N LYS A 33 -2.50 -16.21 -1.68
CA LYS A 33 -3.60 -16.28 -0.73
C LYS A 33 -3.13 -16.94 0.56
N TYR A 34 -3.39 -16.29 1.68
CA TYR A 34 -3.06 -16.79 3.00
C TYR A 34 -4.35 -17.07 3.77
N GLU A 35 -4.44 -18.25 4.37
CA GLU A 35 -5.54 -18.59 5.27
C GLU A 35 -5.22 -18.17 6.70
N LEU A 36 -6.23 -17.81 7.48
CA LEU A 36 -6.04 -17.63 8.93
C LEU A 36 -5.64 -18.96 9.55
N SER A 37 -4.62 -18.96 10.42
CA SER A 37 -4.31 -20.14 11.20
C SER A 37 -5.48 -20.52 12.13
N GLU A 38 -5.56 -21.79 12.51
CA GLU A 38 -6.67 -22.34 13.31
C GLU A 38 -6.98 -21.54 14.59
N ASN A 39 -5.94 -21.01 15.24
CA ASN A 39 -6.04 -20.17 16.44
C ASN A 39 -6.46 -18.71 16.17
N LEU A 40 -6.69 -18.34 14.91
CA LEU A 40 -7.05 -16.99 14.45
C LEU A 40 -8.35 -16.99 13.62
N LYS A 41 -9.15 -18.07 13.64
CA LYS A 41 -10.35 -18.24 12.78
C LYS A 41 -11.38 -17.10 12.82
N ASN A 42 -11.42 -16.32 13.91
CA ASN A 42 -12.34 -15.19 14.07
C ASN A 42 -11.62 -13.83 14.10
N ALA A 43 -10.37 -13.79 13.65
CA ALA A 43 -9.57 -12.57 13.67
C ALA A 43 -10.05 -11.59 12.59
N GLU A 44 -10.45 -10.38 12.99
CA GLU A 44 -10.75 -9.31 12.04
C GLU A 44 -9.45 -8.68 11.55
N LEU A 45 -9.30 -8.53 10.22
CA LEU A 45 -8.12 -7.92 9.62
C LEU A 45 -8.38 -6.43 9.38
N LEU A 46 -7.68 -5.58 10.11
CA LEU A 46 -7.92 -4.14 10.14
C LEU A 46 -7.05 -3.38 9.13
N GLN A 47 -5.79 -3.80 8.99
CA GLN A 47 -4.82 -3.08 8.16
C GLN A 47 -3.72 -3.99 7.65
N VAL A 48 -3.25 -3.74 6.43
CA VAL A 48 -2.09 -4.42 5.83
C VAL A 48 -1.07 -3.38 5.40
N ARG A 49 0.21 -3.60 5.75
CA ARG A 49 1.35 -2.78 5.35
C ARG A 49 2.56 -3.64 5.04
N SER A 50 3.31 -3.27 4.03
CA SER A 50 4.62 -3.86 3.74
C SER A 50 5.72 -2.95 4.26
N ASN A 51 6.75 -3.51 4.89
CA ASN A 51 7.94 -2.76 5.29
C ASN A 51 8.98 -2.70 4.16
N ARG A 52 10.13 -2.05 4.41
CA ARG A 52 11.21 -1.89 3.41
C ARG A 52 11.88 -3.20 2.97
N ASN A 53 11.67 -4.28 3.72
CA ASN A 53 12.18 -5.61 3.43
C ASN A 53 11.08 -6.52 2.83
N ASN A 54 9.96 -5.94 2.39
CA ASN A 54 8.79 -6.63 1.87
C ASN A 54 8.07 -7.56 2.88
N PHE A 55 8.33 -7.43 4.18
CA PHE A 55 7.54 -8.15 5.17
C PHE A 55 6.14 -7.56 5.26
N ILE A 56 5.15 -8.41 5.02
CA ILE A 56 3.74 -8.08 5.15
C ILE A 56 3.37 -8.14 6.64
N ASN A 57 2.98 -6.99 7.17
CA ASN A 57 2.51 -6.79 8.52
C ASN A 57 1.00 -6.56 8.46
N ILE A 58 0.25 -7.34 9.25
CA ILE A 58 -1.21 -7.24 9.29
C ILE A 58 -1.65 -6.92 10.72
N VAL A 59 -2.37 -5.81 10.89
CA VAL A 59 -3.03 -5.48 12.16
C VAL A 59 -4.35 -6.24 12.24
N SER A 60 -4.57 -6.92 13.36
CA SER A 60 -5.80 -7.64 13.65
C SER A 60 -6.16 -7.51 15.13
N GLU A 61 -7.29 -6.86 15.43
CA GLU A 61 -7.83 -6.61 16.79
C GLU A 61 -6.79 -6.63 17.93
N GLY A 62 -5.89 -5.64 17.95
CA GLY A 62 -4.92 -5.50 19.03
C GLY A 62 -3.70 -6.42 18.94
N LYS A 63 -3.53 -7.17 17.85
CA LYS A 63 -2.42 -8.07 17.57
C LYS A 63 -1.80 -7.72 16.23
N LEU A 64 -0.55 -8.14 16.07
CA LEU A 64 0.16 -8.11 14.80
C LEU A 64 0.28 -9.54 14.26
N LEU A 65 -0.01 -9.70 12.97
CA LEU A 65 0.12 -10.95 12.23
C LEU A 65 1.12 -10.79 11.08
N GLN A 66 1.69 -11.92 10.67
CA GLN A 66 2.62 -12.04 9.54
C GLN A 66 2.23 -13.23 8.66
N THR A 67 2.75 -13.24 7.44
CA THR A 67 2.65 -14.39 6.53
C THR A 67 3.67 -15.46 6.91
N GLY A 68 3.26 -16.71 7.06
CA GLY A 68 4.14 -17.85 7.30
C GLY A 68 3.51 -19.17 6.89
N ASN A 69 4.22 -19.98 6.10
CA ASN A 69 3.76 -21.28 5.59
C ASN A 69 2.33 -21.22 5.02
N GLU A 70 2.08 -20.26 4.11
CA GLU A 70 0.77 -20.05 3.46
C GLU A 70 -0.39 -19.68 4.43
N LYS A 71 -0.06 -19.35 5.68
CA LYS A 71 -1.01 -18.94 6.70
C LYS A 71 -0.67 -17.57 7.25
N LEU A 72 -1.70 -16.88 7.75
CA LEU A 72 -1.52 -15.76 8.65
C LEU A 72 -1.33 -16.30 10.05
N VAL A 73 -0.21 -15.94 10.67
CA VAL A 73 0.16 -16.35 12.03
C VAL A 73 0.46 -15.12 12.86
N LYS A 74 0.35 -15.23 14.19
CA LYS A 74 0.76 -14.18 15.11
C LYS A 74 2.25 -13.84 14.88
N ASP A 75 2.55 -12.54 14.83
CA ASP A 75 3.93 -12.06 14.85
C ASP A 75 4.51 -12.24 16.26
N ASN A 76 5.59 -13.01 16.34
CA ASN A 76 6.34 -13.28 17.57
C ASN A 76 7.82 -12.85 17.45
N LEU A 77 8.17 -12.05 16.42
CA LEU A 77 9.54 -11.60 16.17
C LEU A 77 10.03 -10.61 17.23
N TYR A 78 9.11 -9.81 17.79
CA TYR A 78 9.43 -8.81 18.79
C TYR A 78 8.54 -8.94 20.03
N ARG A 79 9.11 -9.49 21.11
CA ARG A 79 8.39 -9.80 22.36
C ARG A 79 7.61 -8.61 22.95
N PRO A 80 8.10 -7.35 22.93
CA PRO A 80 7.32 -6.23 23.46
C PRO A 80 5.95 -6.04 22.79
N PHE A 81 5.77 -6.43 21.53
CA PHE A 81 4.46 -6.34 20.87
C PHE A 81 3.43 -7.32 21.43
N GLU A 82 3.83 -8.37 22.14
CA GLU A 82 2.88 -9.29 22.77
C GLU A 82 2.09 -8.65 23.92
N ALA A 83 2.69 -7.64 24.56
CA ALA A 83 2.07 -6.90 25.67
C ALA A 83 1.37 -5.62 25.21
N MET A 84 1.49 -5.25 23.93
CA MET A 84 0.94 -4.02 23.38
C MET A 84 -0.30 -4.30 22.55
N LYS A 85 -1.31 -3.44 22.66
CA LYS A 85 -2.46 -3.48 21.76
C LYS A 85 -2.19 -2.61 20.55
N ILE A 86 -1.68 -3.23 19.48
CA ILE A 86 -1.43 -2.52 18.22
C ILE A 86 -2.76 -2.22 17.53
N VAL A 87 -3.05 -0.95 17.31
CA VAL A 87 -4.31 -0.49 16.69
C VAL A 87 -4.14 -0.07 15.24
N ALA A 88 -2.92 0.34 14.85
CA ALA A 88 -2.61 0.73 13.49
C ALA A 88 -1.10 0.68 13.22
N ILE A 89 -0.76 0.70 11.94
CA ILE A 89 0.58 0.87 11.40
C ILE A 89 0.59 2.11 10.52
N ASP A 90 1.58 2.97 10.69
CA ASP A 90 1.77 4.14 9.83
C ASP A 90 3.24 4.31 9.41
N ARG A 91 3.50 5.36 8.63
CA ARG A 91 4.83 5.77 8.24
C ARG A 91 5.17 7.10 8.89
N TYR A 92 6.30 7.12 9.59
CA TYR A 92 6.90 8.36 10.09
C TYR A 92 8.37 8.41 9.67
N LYS A 93 8.77 9.50 9.00
CA LYS A 93 10.15 9.70 8.48
C LYS A 93 10.67 8.49 7.70
N GLU A 94 9.87 7.97 6.77
CA GLU A 94 10.19 6.79 5.95
C GLU A 94 10.42 5.47 6.74
N GLN A 95 9.98 5.44 7.99
CA GLN A 95 10.02 4.24 8.83
C GLN A 95 8.61 3.82 9.20
N LEU A 96 8.42 2.51 9.31
CA LEU A 96 7.16 1.93 9.73
C LEU A 96 7.07 2.08 11.26
N VAL A 97 5.97 2.67 11.73
CA VAL A 97 5.69 2.87 13.14
C VAL A 97 4.41 2.16 13.51
N TYR A 98 4.36 1.64 14.74
CA TYR A 98 3.20 0.95 15.28
C TYR A 98 2.52 1.86 16.30
N LEU A 99 1.22 2.05 16.13
CA LEU A 99 0.39 2.85 17.03
C LEU A 99 -0.29 1.92 18.03
N THR A 100 -0.21 2.28 19.30
CA THR A 100 -0.85 1.58 20.42
C THR A 100 -2.08 2.33 20.90
N ASP A 101 -2.95 1.64 21.63
CA ASP A 101 -4.13 2.25 22.27
C ASP A 101 -3.79 3.17 23.46
N VAL A 102 -2.61 2.98 24.06
CA VAL A 102 -2.03 3.84 25.09
C VAL A 102 -1.09 4.86 24.46
N ALA A 103 -1.16 6.10 24.96
CA ALA A 103 -0.30 7.23 24.59
C ALA A 103 1.01 7.25 25.38
#